data_AF-A0A368TQ35-F1
#
_entry.id   AF-A0A368TQ35-F1
#
_cell.length_a   1.000
_cell.length_b   1.000
_cell.length_c   1.000
_cell.angle_alpha   90.00
_cell.angle_beta   90.00
_cell.angle_gamma   90.00
#
_symmetry.space_group_name_H-M   'P 1'
#
loop_
_entity.id
_entity.type
_entity.pdbx_description
1 polymer ?
#
loop_
_entity_poly.entity_id
_entity_poly.type
_entity_poly.pdbx_seq_one_letter_code
_entity_poly.pdbx_strand_id
1 'polypeptide(L)'
;MAGSISAYLQPHNTDEVLRVLSRYPVAPWDWAGVTPDFELPSAVMSRESIEWRDKARYNRVYVMGQQVGVNGRVTREGTAGDYLAPTIIDPLITEAVAARQRGIAVLSDTGRIATVGLRLPVLAETGIIAPGSFVRYLDGGIERIGLTRSVQVEVGLPSIWQTLGVETHVEPV
;
A
#
# COMPACT_ATOMS: atom_id res chain seq x y z
N MET A 1 11.84 -14.13 5.07
CA MET A 1 12.53 -12.93 5.59
C MET A 1 11.77 -11.64 5.26
N ALA A 2 11.54 -11.26 4.00
CA ALA A 2 10.75 -10.04 3.72
C ALA A 2 9.28 -10.15 4.17
N GLY A 3 8.64 -11.31 3.97
CA GLY A 3 7.24 -11.52 4.32
C GLY A 3 6.90 -11.43 5.82
N SER A 4 7.86 -11.63 6.73
CA SER A 4 7.61 -11.58 8.18
C SER A 4 7.37 -10.16 8.68
N ILE A 5 7.94 -9.15 8.00
CA ILE A 5 7.67 -7.72 8.25
C ILE A 5 6.64 -7.12 7.28
N SER A 6 5.90 -7.97 6.57
CA SER A 6 4.97 -7.53 5.51
C SER A 6 5.65 -6.70 4.42
N ALA A 7 6.87 -7.06 4.02
CA ALA A 7 7.56 -6.49 2.88
C ALA A 7 7.47 -7.43 1.65
N TYR A 8 7.67 -6.86 0.47
CA TYR A 8 7.76 -7.56 -0.81
C TYR A 8 9.08 -7.25 -1.52
N LEU A 9 9.45 -8.12 -2.44
CA LEU A 9 10.63 -7.93 -3.29
C LEU A 9 10.19 -7.32 -4.61
N GLN A 10 10.91 -6.30 -5.06
CA GLN A 10 10.72 -5.68 -6.37
C GLN A 10 12.06 -5.71 -7.13
N PRO A 11 12.13 -6.36 -8.30
CA PRO A 11 13.30 -6.28 -9.14
C PRO A 11 13.45 -4.89 -9.76
N HIS A 12 14.69 -4.49 -9.99
CA HIS A 12 14.97 -3.36 -10.85
C HIS A 12 14.60 -3.70 -12.30
N ASN A 13 14.30 -2.68 -13.11
CA ASN A 13 13.86 -2.87 -14.49
C ASN A 13 15.00 -3.36 -15.41
N THR A 14 16.24 -2.95 -15.15
CA THR A 14 17.43 -3.29 -15.96
C THR A 14 18.58 -3.88 -15.14
N ASP A 15 18.93 -3.22 -14.04
CA ASP A 15 20.08 -3.59 -13.22
C ASP A 15 19.84 -4.86 -12.40
N GLU A 16 20.92 -5.56 -12.03
CA GLU A 16 20.89 -6.74 -11.16
C GLU A 16 20.68 -6.35 -9.68
N VAL A 17 19.59 -5.63 -9.40
CA VAL A 17 19.24 -5.11 -8.08
C VAL A 17 17.86 -5.59 -7.66
N LEU A 18 17.75 -6.10 -6.43
CA LEU A 18 16.49 -6.43 -5.78
C LEU A 18 16.22 -5.45 -4.64
N ARG A 19 15.05 -4.79 -4.68
CA ARG A 19 14.59 -3.87 -3.64
C ARG A 19 13.68 -4.61 -2.67
N VAL A 20 13.86 -4.37 -1.37
CA VAL A 20 12.95 -4.83 -0.31
C VAL A 20 12.07 -3.65 0.07
N LEU A 21 10.79 -3.71 -0.25
CA LEU A 21 9.84 -2.62 -0.03
C LEU A 21 8.75 -3.05 0.95
N SER A 22 8.35 -2.15 1.84
CA SER A 22 7.25 -2.42 2.76
C SER A 22 5.93 -2.42 2.01
N ARG A 23 5.01 -3.33 2.34
CA ARG A 23 3.67 -3.35 1.74
C ARG A 23 2.91 -2.06 2.04
N TYR A 24 3.12 -1.47 3.21
CA TYR A 24 2.64 -0.14 3.55
C TYR A 24 3.85 0.72 3.96
N PRO A 25 4.44 1.49 3.05
CA PRO A 25 5.53 2.41 3.39
C PRO A 25 5.09 3.47 4.38
N VAL A 26 3.86 3.97 4.20
CA VAL A 26 3.14 4.86 5.13
C VAL A 26 1.79 4.23 5.43
N ALA A 27 1.31 4.38 6.65
CA ALA A 27 0.01 3.85 7.05
C ALA A 27 -1.14 4.61 6.37
N PRO A 28 -2.24 3.94 5.99
CA PRO A 28 -3.34 4.55 5.24
C PRO A 28 -3.95 5.80 5.87
N TRP A 29 -4.02 5.84 7.19
CA TRP A 29 -4.55 7.00 7.92
C TRP A 29 -3.65 8.24 7.85
N ASP A 30 -2.39 8.09 7.44
CA ASP A 30 -1.44 9.18 7.26
C ASP A 30 -1.27 9.58 5.78
N TRP A 31 -1.92 8.89 4.84
CA TRP A 31 -1.75 9.13 3.40
C TRP A 31 -2.11 10.55 2.97
N ALA A 32 -3.05 11.21 3.65
CA ALA A 32 -3.41 12.59 3.35
C ALA A 32 -2.21 13.58 3.47
N GLY A 33 -1.21 13.26 4.31
CA GLY A 33 0.00 14.06 4.47
C GLY A 33 1.17 13.64 3.57
N VAL A 34 1.01 12.60 2.75
CA VAL A 34 2.09 12.07 1.90
C VAL A 34 2.29 12.96 0.67
N THR A 35 3.56 13.25 0.36
CA THR A 35 3.93 13.83 -0.94
C THR A 35 3.81 12.73 -2.00
N PRO A 36 2.95 12.86 -3.01
CA PRO A 36 2.78 11.84 -4.03
C PRO A 36 4.04 11.73 -4.89
N ASP A 37 4.36 10.51 -5.32
CA ASP A 37 5.42 10.27 -6.29
C ASP A 37 4.99 10.74 -7.70
N PHE A 38 3.70 10.60 -8.01
CA PHE A 38 3.11 11.04 -9.28
C PHE A 38 1.77 11.74 -9.09
N GLU A 39 1.57 12.83 -9.80
CA GLU A 39 0.26 13.47 -9.99
C GLU A 39 -0.29 13.07 -11.35
N LEU A 40 -1.44 12.40 -11.37
CA LEU A 40 -2.08 11.88 -12.57
C LEU A 40 -3.16 12.86 -13.03
N PRO A 41 -2.98 13.55 -14.18
CA PRO A 41 -3.98 14.47 -14.68
C PRO A 41 -5.24 13.73 -15.13
N SER A 42 -6.42 14.23 -14.75
CA SER A 42 -7.70 13.62 -15.15
C SER A 42 -7.94 13.62 -16.66
N ALA A 43 -7.26 14.48 -17.41
CA ALA A 43 -7.39 14.57 -18.86
C ALA A 43 -6.76 13.37 -19.60
N VAL A 44 -5.79 12.68 -18.99
CA VAL A 44 -5.07 11.55 -19.60
C VAL A 44 -5.38 10.21 -18.94
N MET A 45 -6.21 10.23 -17.90
CA MET A 45 -6.54 9.08 -17.07
C MET A 45 -8.00 8.69 -17.27
N SER A 46 -8.27 7.40 -17.48
CA SER A 46 -9.60 6.81 -17.36
C SER A 46 -9.66 5.88 -16.15
N ARG A 47 -10.78 5.90 -15.43
CA ARG A 47 -11.06 4.92 -14.38
C ARG A 47 -11.80 3.74 -15.00
N GLU A 48 -11.16 2.58 -14.99
CA GLU A 48 -11.68 1.35 -15.58
C GLU A 48 -12.54 0.55 -14.60
N SER A 49 -12.18 0.57 -13.31
CA SER A 49 -12.87 -0.26 -12.32
C SER A 49 -12.75 0.31 -10.90
N ILE A 50 -13.70 -0.08 -10.04
CA ILE A 50 -13.59 0.05 -8.59
C ILE A 50 -14.04 -1.27 -7.98
N GLU A 51 -13.17 -1.89 -7.21
CA GLU A 51 -13.49 -3.03 -6.37
C GLU A 51 -13.47 -2.61 -4.90
N TRP A 52 -14.61 -2.79 -4.22
CA TRP A 52 -14.74 -2.53 -2.79
C TRP A 52 -14.49 -3.80 -1.98
N ARG A 53 -13.66 -3.68 -0.95
CA ARG A 53 -13.46 -4.73 0.05
C ARG A 53 -13.74 -4.16 1.44
N ASP A 54 -14.63 -4.82 2.16
CA ASP A 54 -14.92 -4.49 3.55
C ASP A 54 -14.26 -5.54 4.45
N LYS A 55 -13.41 -5.09 5.36
CA LYS A 55 -12.68 -5.92 6.30
C LYS A 55 -13.02 -5.47 7.72
N ALA A 56 -12.96 -6.41 8.66
CA ALA A 56 -13.11 -6.10 10.07
C ALA A 56 -12.15 -4.96 10.45
N ARG A 57 -12.69 -3.94 11.13
CA ARG A 57 -11.92 -2.79 11.60
C ARG A 57 -11.15 -3.20 12.84
N TYR A 58 -9.83 -3.00 12.82
CA TYR A 58 -8.98 -3.22 13.98
C TYR A 58 -8.15 -1.98 14.24
N ASN A 59 -7.91 -1.68 15.51
CA ASN A 59 -7.08 -0.55 15.93
C ASN A 59 -5.95 -0.97 16.87
N ARG A 60 -5.84 -2.27 17.20
CA ARG A 60 -4.73 -2.85 17.97
C ARG A 60 -4.38 -4.24 17.46
N VAL A 61 -3.09 -4.58 17.52
CA VAL A 61 -2.56 -5.93 17.24
C VAL A 61 -1.38 -6.23 18.16
N TYR A 62 -1.27 -7.50 18.58
CA TYR A 62 -0.08 -8.03 19.23
C TYR A 62 0.74 -8.80 18.21
N VAL A 63 2.04 -8.51 18.17
CA VAL A 63 3.02 -9.20 17.32
C VAL A 63 4.09 -9.80 18.23
N MET A 64 4.22 -11.12 18.22
CA MET A 64 5.07 -11.88 19.12
C MET A 64 6.12 -12.66 18.34
N GLY A 65 7.36 -12.62 18.82
CA GLY A 65 8.36 -13.62 18.47
C GLY A 65 8.04 -14.98 19.11
N GLN A 66 8.50 -16.08 18.51
CA GLN A 66 8.27 -17.43 19.05
C GLN A 66 9.22 -17.79 20.19
N GLN A 67 10.47 -18.18 19.87
CA GLN A 67 11.42 -18.71 20.86
C GLN A 67 12.36 -17.65 21.42
N VAL A 68 12.92 -16.82 20.54
CA VAL A 68 13.76 -15.68 20.88
C VAL A 68 13.20 -14.51 20.09
N GLY A 69 12.48 -13.60 20.75
CA GLY A 69 11.94 -12.45 20.06
C GLY A 69 11.16 -11.51 20.96
N VAL A 70 10.59 -10.48 20.35
CA VAL A 70 9.93 -9.39 21.07
C VAL A 70 8.42 -9.56 21.06
N ASN A 71 7.79 -9.06 22.12
CA ASN A 71 6.34 -8.92 22.19
C ASN A 71 5.97 -7.45 21.96
N GLY A 72 5.62 -7.14 20.73
CA GLY A 72 5.17 -5.82 20.32
C GLY A 72 3.67 -5.65 20.50
N ARG A 73 3.27 -4.55 21.15
CA ARG A 73 1.89 -4.05 21.12
C ARG A 73 1.82 -2.87 20.18
N VAL A 74 1.12 -3.01 19.06
CA VAL A 74 0.93 -1.93 18.09
C VAL A 74 -0.52 -1.46 18.18
N THR A 75 -0.70 -0.18 18.50
CA THR A 75 -2.02 0.47 18.56
C THR A 75 -1.99 1.64 17.60
N ARG A 76 -3.09 1.86 16.90
CA ARG A 76 -3.26 3.04 16.05
C ARG A 76 -3.34 4.30 16.92
N GLU A 77 -2.55 5.30 16.56
CA GLU A 77 -2.53 6.58 17.27
C GLU A 77 -3.91 7.26 17.21
N GLY A 78 -4.30 7.93 18.29
CA GLY A 78 -5.61 8.58 18.40
C GLY A 78 -6.79 7.63 18.67
N THR A 79 -6.57 6.33 18.84
CA THR A 79 -7.65 5.35 19.11
C THR A 79 -7.55 4.71 20.51
N ALA A 80 -8.67 4.21 21.05
CA ALA A 80 -8.70 3.50 22.33
C ALA A 80 -7.98 2.14 22.28
N GLY A 81 -7.87 1.53 21.10
CA GLY A 81 -7.23 0.22 20.92
C GLY A 81 -8.08 -0.96 21.42
N ASP A 82 -9.40 -0.80 21.39
CA ASP A 82 -10.45 -1.71 21.82
C ASP A 82 -10.83 -2.79 20.78
N TYR A 83 -10.53 -2.57 19.50
CA TYR A 83 -10.74 -3.53 18.42
C TYR A 83 -9.44 -4.28 18.10
N LEU A 84 -9.32 -5.48 18.67
CA LEU A 84 -8.13 -6.31 18.58
C LEU A 84 -8.13 -7.21 17.33
N ALA A 85 -7.10 -7.06 16.49
CA ALA A 85 -6.80 -7.99 15.41
C ALA A 85 -6.24 -9.33 15.95
N PRO A 86 -6.34 -10.42 15.17
CA PRO A 86 -5.68 -11.68 15.53
C PRO A 86 -4.19 -11.48 15.86
N THR A 87 -3.74 -12.12 16.94
CA THR A 87 -2.33 -12.05 17.36
C THR A 87 -1.45 -12.74 16.33
N ILE A 88 -0.33 -12.12 16.00
CA ILE A 88 0.64 -12.62 15.04
C ILE A 88 1.81 -13.19 15.79
N ILE A 89 2.15 -14.44 15.50
CA ILE A 89 3.29 -15.12 16.08
C ILE A 89 4.22 -15.50 14.93
N ASP A 90 5.44 -14.94 14.90
CA ASP A 90 6.41 -15.18 13.83
C ASP A 90 7.84 -15.28 14.41
N PRO A 91 8.57 -16.38 14.17
CA PRO A 91 9.91 -16.59 14.74
C PRO A 91 10.97 -15.59 14.25
N LEU A 92 10.72 -14.87 13.15
CA LEU A 92 11.64 -13.86 12.62
C LEU A 92 11.43 -12.46 13.24
N ILE A 93 10.48 -12.30 14.17
CA ILE A 93 10.25 -11.04 14.89
C ILE A 93 11.14 -11.00 16.12
N THR A 94 12.39 -10.58 15.91
CA THR A 94 13.41 -10.47 16.96
C THR A 94 13.59 -9.05 17.48
N GLU A 95 13.08 -8.04 16.77
CA GLU A 95 13.32 -6.62 17.04
C GLU A 95 12.02 -5.81 17.11
N ALA A 96 12.01 -4.77 17.95
CA ALA A 96 10.82 -3.93 18.17
C ALA A 96 10.37 -3.21 16.88
N VAL A 97 11.32 -2.78 16.05
CA VAL A 97 11.04 -2.12 14.76
C VAL A 97 10.35 -3.08 13.79
N ALA A 98 10.78 -4.35 13.77
CA ALA A 98 10.16 -5.39 12.94
C ALA A 98 8.72 -5.69 13.39
N ALA A 99 8.50 -5.80 14.71
CA ALA A 99 7.17 -5.98 15.28
C ALA A 99 6.24 -4.80 14.96
N ARG A 100 6.75 -3.57 15.06
CA ARG A 100 6.02 -2.34 14.69
C ARG A 100 5.62 -2.36 13.23
N GLN A 101 6.56 -2.64 12.32
CA GLN A 101 6.28 -2.64 10.89
C GLN A 101 5.27 -3.71 10.49
N ARG A 102 5.40 -4.91 11.06
CA ARG A 102 4.42 -5.99 10.88
C ARG A 102 3.03 -5.58 11.37
N GLY A 103 2.95 -4.97 12.56
CA GLY A 103 1.68 -4.53 13.13
C GLY A 103 1.03 -3.40 12.34
N ILE A 104 1.81 -2.41 11.88
CA ILE A 104 1.30 -1.33 11.02
C ILE A 104 0.69 -1.92 9.76
N ALA A 105 1.38 -2.84 9.08
CA ALA A 105 0.86 -3.44 7.86
C ALA A 105 -0.45 -4.22 8.06
N VAL A 106 -0.65 -4.81 9.24
CA VAL A 106 -1.89 -5.52 9.57
C VAL A 106 -3.03 -4.55 9.83
N LEU A 107 -2.79 -3.52 10.64
CA LEU A 107 -3.80 -2.48 10.90
C LEU A 107 -4.14 -1.67 9.65
N SER A 108 -3.17 -1.53 8.72
CA SER A 108 -3.36 -0.87 7.44
C SER A 108 -4.25 -1.66 6.47
N ASP A 109 -4.36 -2.98 6.64
CA ASP A 109 -5.17 -3.85 5.78
C ASP A 109 -6.53 -4.16 6.41
N THR A 110 -7.17 -3.15 7.00
CA THR A 110 -8.45 -3.26 7.73
C THR A 110 -9.44 -2.19 7.29
N GLY A 111 -10.71 -2.37 7.64
CA GLY A 111 -11.77 -1.43 7.26
C GLY A 111 -12.11 -1.48 5.77
N ARG A 112 -12.61 -0.35 5.26
CA ARG A 112 -13.14 -0.26 3.90
C ARG A 112 -12.07 0.20 2.92
N ILE A 113 -11.67 -0.71 2.04
CA ILE A 113 -10.60 -0.51 1.06
C ILE A 113 -11.21 -0.50 -0.35
N ALA A 114 -10.84 0.47 -1.17
CA ALA A 114 -11.15 0.51 -2.60
C ALA A 114 -9.89 0.22 -3.42
N THR A 115 -9.96 -0.77 -4.30
CA THR A 115 -8.97 -0.98 -5.36
C THR A 115 -9.51 -0.37 -6.64
N VAL A 116 -8.86 0.68 -7.13
CA VAL A 116 -9.28 1.45 -8.30
C VAL A 116 -8.37 1.10 -9.48
N GLY A 117 -8.96 0.69 -10.60
CA GLY A 117 -8.26 0.49 -11.86
C GLY A 117 -8.13 1.82 -12.59
N LEU A 118 -6.91 2.34 -12.73
CA LEU A 118 -6.62 3.58 -13.47
C LEU A 118 -5.85 3.25 -14.74
N ARG A 119 -6.38 3.60 -15.90
CA ARG A 119 -5.73 3.43 -17.19
C ARG A 119 -5.23 4.77 -17.71
N LEU A 120 -4.00 4.80 -18.18
CA LEU A 120 -3.35 5.98 -18.73
C LEU A 120 -2.27 5.59 -19.74
N PRO A 121 -1.91 6.46 -20.69
CA PRO A 121 -0.76 6.22 -21.55
C PRO A 121 0.54 6.25 -20.72
N VAL A 122 1.55 5.51 -21.16
CA VAL A 122 2.92 5.65 -20.64
C VAL A 122 3.48 6.95 -21.21
N LEU A 123 3.70 7.94 -20.33
CA LEU A 123 4.28 9.23 -20.69
C LEU A 123 5.81 9.16 -20.56
N ALA A 124 6.52 9.99 -21.31
CA ALA A 124 7.98 10.07 -21.20
C ALA A 124 8.44 10.52 -19.80
N GLU A 125 7.62 11.34 -19.14
CA GLU A 125 7.89 11.91 -17.82
C GLU A 125 7.65 10.91 -16.68
N THR A 126 6.56 10.12 -16.76
CA THR A 126 6.20 9.16 -15.70
C THR A 126 6.78 7.77 -15.93
N GLY A 127 7.01 7.38 -17.18
CA GLY A 127 7.37 6.01 -17.53
C GLY A 127 6.35 4.99 -17.05
N ILE A 128 6.81 3.77 -16.78
CA ILE A 128 6.00 2.72 -16.16
C ILE A 128 5.97 2.98 -14.64
N ILE A 129 4.77 3.18 -14.10
CA ILE A 129 4.59 3.44 -12.67
C ILE A 129 4.63 2.11 -11.91
N ALA A 130 5.72 1.88 -11.18
CA ALA A 130 5.93 0.64 -10.46
C ALA A 130 5.05 0.54 -9.19
N PRO A 131 4.68 -0.68 -8.75
CA PRO A 131 4.00 -0.89 -7.46
C PRO A 131 4.82 -0.35 -6.29
N GLY A 132 4.13 0.24 -5.32
CA GLY A 132 4.73 0.91 -4.16
C GLY A 132 4.81 2.43 -4.27
N SER A 133 4.47 3.00 -5.43
CA SER A 133 4.42 4.45 -5.62
C SER A 133 3.09 5.03 -5.16
N PHE A 134 3.13 6.19 -4.50
CA PHE A 134 1.97 7.00 -4.19
C PHE A 134 1.55 7.81 -5.41
N VAL A 135 0.29 7.67 -5.80
CA VAL A 135 -0.30 8.41 -6.91
C VAL A 135 -1.43 9.28 -6.41
N ARG A 136 -1.45 10.52 -6.88
CA ARG A 136 -2.54 11.46 -6.63
C ARG A 136 -3.34 11.63 -7.91
N TYR A 137 -4.66 11.55 -7.81
CA TYR A 137 -5.56 11.66 -8.95
C TYR A 137 -6.88 12.31 -8.56
N LEU A 138 -7.59 12.86 -9.55
CA LEU A 138 -8.93 13.41 -9.36
C LEU A 138 -9.98 12.34 -9.71
N ASP A 139 -10.90 12.10 -8.77
CA ASP A 139 -12.08 11.26 -8.97
C ASP A 139 -13.35 12.08 -8.76
N GLY A 140 -14.05 12.40 -9.85
CA GLY A 140 -15.29 13.20 -9.79
C GLY A 140 -15.08 14.59 -9.17
N GLY A 141 -13.91 15.19 -9.37
CA GLY A 141 -13.53 16.49 -8.79
C GLY A 141 -12.98 16.42 -7.36
N ILE A 142 -12.93 15.24 -6.76
CA ILE A 142 -12.33 15.02 -5.43
C ILE A 142 -10.90 14.51 -5.63
N GLU A 143 -9.95 15.20 -5.02
CA GLU A 143 -8.55 14.76 -5.00
C GLU A 143 -8.40 13.56 -4.07
N ARG A 144 -7.76 12.50 -4.59
CA ARG A 144 -7.49 11.28 -3.86
C ARG A 144 -6.03 10.91 -4.00
N ILE A 145 -5.49 10.35 -2.92
CA ILE A 145 -4.17 9.73 -2.91
C ILE A 145 -4.33 8.24 -2.67
N GLY A 146 -3.53 7.45 -3.38
CA GLY A 146 -3.54 6.00 -3.27
C GLY A 146 -2.18 5.39 -3.52
N LEU A 147 -2.05 4.13 -3.14
CA LEU A 147 -0.82 3.36 -3.28
C LEU A 147 -0.96 2.37 -4.44
N THR A 148 -0.07 2.44 -5.43
CA THR A 148 -0.07 1.50 -6.55
C THR A 148 0.26 0.09 -6.06
N ARG A 149 -0.64 -0.86 -6.29
CA ARG A 149 -0.51 -2.28 -5.96
C ARG A 149 -0.09 -3.14 -7.13
N SER A 150 -0.46 -2.74 -8.33
CA SER A 150 -0.15 -3.46 -9.56
C SER A 150 -0.04 -2.50 -10.74
N VAL A 151 0.71 -2.92 -11.75
CA VAL A 151 0.77 -2.29 -13.06
C VAL A 151 0.71 -3.38 -14.11
N GLN A 152 -0.13 -3.18 -15.12
CA GLN A 152 -0.17 -3.97 -16.34
C GLN A 152 0.16 -3.05 -17.51
N VAL A 153 1.05 -3.48 -18.40
CA VAL A 153 1.47 -2.70 -19.56
C VAL A 153 0.99 -3.37 -20.84
N GLU A 154 0.35 -2.60 -21.70
CA GLU A 154 -0.14 -3.01 -23.02
C GLU A 154 0.59 -2.20 -24.09
N VAL A 155 1.33 -2.89 -24.96
CA VAL A 155 2.08 -2.27 -26.04
C VAL A 155 1.28 -2.38 -27.33
N GLY A 156 0.91 -1.23 -27.91
CA GLY A 156 0.17 -1.15 -29.17
C GLY A 156 0.66 0.01 -30.02
N LEU A 157 1.64 -0.25 -30.90
CA LEU A 157 2.30 0.80 -31.69
C LEU A 157 1.28 1.68 -32.45
N PRO A 158 1.40 3.02 -32.37
CA PRO A 158 2.53 3.80 -31.84
C PRO A 158 2.46 4.12 -30.32
N SER A 159 1.46 3.62 -29.60
CA SER A 159 1.20 3.99 -28.20
C SER A 159 1.47 2.86 -27.20
N ILE A 160 1.82 3.22 -25.98
CA ILE A 160 1.95 2.26 -24.87
C ILE A 160 0.97 2.70 -23.79
N TRP A 161 0.18 1.76 -23.30
CA TRP A 161 -0.79 1.98 -22.25
C TRP A 161 -0.39 1.22 -20.99
N GLN A 162 -0.74 1.77 -19.83
CA GLN A 162 -0.62 1.09 -18.56
C GLN A 162 -1.92 1.17 -17.77
N THR A 163 -2.24 0.10 -17.07
CA THR A 163 -3.36 0.01 -16.14
C THR A 163 -2.82 -0.25 -14.74
N LEU A 164 -3.04 0.70 -13.85
CA LEU A 164 -2.64 0.66 -12.45
C LEU A 164 -3.78 0.12 -11.59
N GLY A 165 -3.48 -0.80 -10.68
CA GLY A 165 -4.35 -1.12 -9.56
C GLY A 165 -3.95 -0.27 -8.37
N VAL A 166 -4.76 0.72 -7.99
CA VAL A 166 -4.45 1.68 -6.93
C VAL A 166 -5.32 1.39 -5.72
N GLU A 167 -4.70 1.14 -4.58
CA GLU A 167 -5.41 1.01 -3.31
C GLU A 167 -5.70 2.40 -2.73
N THR A 168 -6.93 2.60 -2.27
CA THR A 168 -7.40 3.81 -1.60
C THR A 168 -8.23 3.47 -0.38
N HIS A 169 -8.21 4.35 0.61
CA HIS A 169 -8.98 4.24 1.84
C HIS A 169 -9.97 5.41 1.89
N VAL A 170 -11.26 5.13 2.11
CA VAL A 170 -12.33 6.14 2.00
C VAL A 170 -12.59 6.88 3.29
N GLU A 171 -12.29 6.24 4.41
CA GLU A 171 -12.41 6.84 5.73
C GLU A 171 -11.01 6.95 6.32
N PRO A 172 -10.60 8.11 6.86
CA PRO A 172 -9.67 8.06 7.96
C PRO A 172 -10.41 7.29 9.05
N VAL A 173 -9.98 6.04 9.29
CA VAL A 173 -10.60 5.19 10.32
C VAL A 173 -10.55 5.87 11.68
#